data_AF-A0A1M6J3J7-F1
#
_entry.id   AF-A0A1M6J3J7-F1
#
_cell.length_a   1.000
_cell.length_b   1.000
_cell.length_c   1.000
_cell.angle_alpha   90.00
_cell.angle_beta   90.00
_cell.angle_gamma   90.00
#
_symmetry.space_group_name_H-M   'P 1'
#
loop_
_entity.id
_entity.type
_entity.pdbx_description
1 polymer ?
#
loop_
_entity_poly.entity_id
_entity_poly.type
_entity_poly.pdbx_seq_one_letter_code
_entity_poly.pdbx_strand_id
1 'polypeptide(L)'
;MDDKVMLNDYLAGLNADLATLGSAIAQTEDETLYNKLKALRDADEVRQREVYKIAKSKGYYIPAEPATEEQISTVKSQVTTG
;
A
#
# COMPACT_ATOMS: atom_id res chain seq x y z
N MET A 1 8.58 23.71 5.20
CA MET A 1 7.94 22.60 4.48
C MET A 1 6.52 22.47 4.98
N ASP A 2 5.57 22.30 4.08
CA ASP A 2 4.16 22.07 4.44
C ASP A 2 4.01 20.64 5.00
N ASP A 3 3.40 20.52 6.17
CA ASP A 3 3.09 19.26 6.85
C ASP A 3 2.43 18.24 5.90
N LYS A 4 1.58 18.71 4.98
CA LYS A 4 0.93 17.88 3.96
C LYS A 4 1.93 17.30 2.96
N VAL A 5 2.87 18.13 2.49
CA VAL A 5 3.90 17.71 1.52
C VAL A 5 4.82 16.68 2.17
N MET A 6 5.28 16.93 3.40
CA MET A 6 6.15 15.99 4.12
C MET A 6 5.49 14.62 4.31
N LEU A 7 4.20 14.60 4.68
CA LEU A 7 3.48 13.36 4.91
C LEU A 7 3.23 12.58 3.62
N ASN A 8 2.94 13.29 2.53
CA ASN A 8 2.77 12.69 1.21
C ASN A 8 4.08 12.14 0.66
N ASP A 9 5.19 12.87 0.79
CA ASP A 9 6.52 12.42 0.35
C ASP A 9 6.94 11.17 1.13
N TYR A 10 6.73 11.15 2.45
CA TYR A 10 7.03 9.99 3.27
C TYR A 10 6.14 8.78 2.92
N LEU A 11 4.84 8.99 2.70
CA LEU A 11 3.92 7.93 2.28
C LEU A 11 4.30 7.38 0.89
N ALA A 12 4.73 8.23 -0.04
CA ALA A 12 5.22 7.82 -1.34
C ALA A 12 6.50 6.98 -1.23
N GLY A 13 7.43 7.36 -0.36
CA GLY A 13 8.63 6.59 -0.05
C GLY A 13 8.31 5.19 0.46
N LEU A 14 7.43 5.08 1.48
CA LEU A 14 7.00 3.78 2.02
C LEU A 14 6.35 2.90 0.94
N ASN A 15 5.52 3.46 0.07
CA ASN A 15 4.90 2.70 -1.02
C ASN A 15 5.95 2.18 -2.03
N ALA A 16 6.97 2.98 -2.34
CA ALA A 16 8.07 2.59 -3.21
C ALA A 16 8.94 1.49 -2.58
N ASP A 17 9.21 1.59 -1.27
CA ASP A 17 9.94 0.57 -0.51
C ASP A 17 9.19 -0.76 -0.49
N LEU A 18 7.87 -0.75 -0.25
CA LEU A 18 7.03 -1.95 -0.27
C LEU A 18 7.06 -2.66 -1.63
N ALA A 19 7.04 -1.90 -2.74
CA ALA A 19 7.13 -2.46 -4.09
C ALA A 19 8.52 -3.05 -4.38
N THR A 20 9.58 -2.34 -3.96
CA THR A 20 10.98 -2.78 -4.10
C THR A 20 11.22 -4.05 -3.30
N LEU A 21 10.81 -4.09 -2.04
CA LEU A 21 10.94 -5.25 -1.16
C LEU A 21 10.15 -6.45 -1.70
N GLY A 22 8.92 -6.25 -2.19
CA GLY A 22 8.14 -7.31 -2.83
C GLY A 22 8.87 -7.91 -4.04
N SER A 23 9.47 -7.06 -4.87
CA SER A 23 10.25 -7.51 -6.04
C SER A 23 11.52 -8.26 -5.64
N ALA A 24 12.22 -7.81 -4.59
CA ALA A 24 13.43 -8.45 -4.07
C ALA A 24 13.12 -9.81 -3.43
N ILE A 25 12.04 -9.90 -2.63
CA ILE A 25 11.57 -11.15 -2.02
C ILE A 25 11.27 -12.22 -3.08
N ALA A 26 10.68 -11.83 -4.21
CA ALA A 26 10.34 -12.75 -5.29
C ALA A 26 11.57 -13.28 -6.06
N GLN A 27 12.73 -12.64 -5.94
CA GLN A 27 13.94 -12.94 -6.73
C GLN A 27 15.10 -13.48 -5.89
N THR A 28 14.98 -13.51 -4.56
CA THR A 28 16.05 -14.01 -3.68
C THR A 28 15.94 -15.52 -3.49
N GLU A 29 17.07 -16.22 -3.65
CA GLU A 29 17.20 -17.66 -3.36
C GLU A 29 17.83 -17.91 -1.98
N ASP A 30 18.45 -16.88 -1.37
CA ASP A 30 19.00 -16.98 -0.01
C ASP A 30 17.88 -16.87 1.03
N GLU A 31 17.70 -17.93 1.81
CA GLU A 31 16.65 -18.05 2.84
C GLU A 31 16.81 -17.04 3.99
N THR A 32 18.04 -16.67 4.33
CA THR A 32 18.29 -15.70 5.40
C THR A 32 17.88 -14.30 4.95
N LEU A 33 18.27 -13.94 3.72
CA LEU A 33 17.90 -12.69 3.08
C LEU A 33 16.39 -12.61 2.84
N TYR A 34 15.77 -13.70 2.37
CA TYR A 34 14.32 -13.80 2.19
C TYR A 34 13.56 -13.43 3.47
N ASN A 35 13.90 -14.08 4.58
CA ASN A 35 13.26 -13.83 5.87
C ASN A 35 13.52 -12.41 6.38
N LYS A 36 14.72 -11.86 6.12
CA LYS A 36 15.04 -10.48 6.50
C LYS A 36 14.24 -9.46 5.70
N LEU A 37 14.12 -9.64 4.39
CA LEU A 37 13.34 -8.77 3.51
C LEU A 37 11.86 -8.79 3.88
N LYS A 38 11.30 -9.96 4.24
CA LYS A 38 9.93 -10.05 4.75
C LYS A 38 9.73 -9.26 6.03
N ALA A 39 10.62 -9.41 7.01
CA ALA A 39 10.53 -8.66 8.26
C ALA A 39 10.62 -7.13 8.04
N LEU A 40 11.42 -6.67 7.07
CA LEU A 40 11.47 -5.26 6.68
C LEU A 40 10.15 -4.82 6.05
N ARG A 41 9.64 -5.59 5.08
CA ARG A 41 8.38 -5.29 4.38
C ARG A 41 7.21 -5.21 5.35
N ASP A 42 7.11 -6.15 6.29
CA ASP A 42 6.06 -6.16 7.31
C ASP A 42 6.13 -4.91 8.21
N ALA A 43 7.34 -4.47 8.58
CA ALA A 43 7.52 -3.26 9.36
C ALA A 43 7.14 -1.99 8.58
N ASP A 44 7.47 -1.92 7.29
CA ASP A 44 7.09 -0.80 6.43
C ASP A 44 5.58 -0.77 6.18
N GLU A 45 4.94 -1.93 6.08
CA GLU A 45 3.49 -2.05 5.92
C GLU A 45 2.75 -1.52 7.16
N VAL A 46 3.29 -1.77 8.37
CA VAL A 46 2.79 -1.14 9.61
C VAL A 46 2.94 0.38 9.57
N ARG A 47 4.13 0.89 9.24
CA ARG A 47 4.40 2.35 9.16
C ARG A 47 3.50 3.02 8.12
N GLN A 48 3.35 2.41 6.95
CA GLN A 48 2.52 2.91 5.85
C GLN A 48 1.08 3.11 6.32
N ARG A 49 0.52 2.12 7.04
CA ARG A 49 -0.84 2.19 7.57
C ARG A 49 -1.01 3.27 8.64
N GLU A 50 0.00 3.49 9.47
CA GLU A 50 -0.02 4.55 10.48
C GLU A 50 0.02 5.94 9.82
N VAL A 51 0.94 6.16 8.88
CA VAL A 51 1.07 7.40 8.12
C VAL A 51 -0.21 7.69 7.34
N TYR A 52 -0.79 6.68 6.69
CA TYR A 52 -2.07 6.78 6.00
C TYR A 52 -3.20 7.24 6.94
N LYS A 53 -3.30 6.66 8.14
CA LYS A 53 -4.32 7.07 9.13
C LYS A 53 -4.14 8.51 9.56
N ILE A 54 -2.90 8.96 9.76
CA ILE A 54 -2.58 10.36 10.11
C ILE A 54 -2.94 11.28 8.94
N ALA A 55 -2.60 10.91 7.70
CA ALA A 55 -2.92 11.71 6.52
C ALA A 55 -4.43 11.85 6.34
N LYS A 56 -5.18 10.77 6.55
CA LYS A 56 -6.63 10.78 6.53
C LYS A 56 -7.23 11.64 7.64
N SER A 57 -6.74 11.54 8.87
CA SER A 57 -7.29 12.32 10.00
C SER A 57 -7.02 13.83 9.86
N LYS A 58 -5.90 14.21 9.22
CA LYS A 58 -5.58 15.60 8.90
C LYS A 58 -6.28 16.12 7.63
N GLY A 59 -7.02 15.29 6.90
CA GLY A 59 -7.63 15.65 5.62
C GLY A 59 -6.62 15.84 4.47
N TYR A 60 -5.38 15.36 4.64
CA TYR A 60 -4.31 15.44 3.65
C TYR A 60 -4.42 14.37 2.57
N TYR A 61 -5.15 13.29 2.87
CA TYR A 61 -5.46 12.20 1.97
C TYR A 61 -6.96 11.89 1.99
N ILE A 62 -7.57 11.82 0.81
CA ILE A 62 -8.97 11.41 0.62
C ILE A 62 -8.93 10.05 -0.07
N PRO A 63 -9.32 8.94 0.59
CA PRO A 63 -9.42 7.65 -0.07
C PRO A 63 -10.46 7.69 -1.17
N ALA A 64 -10.27 6.87 -2.21
CA ALA A 64 -11.33 6.60 -3.16
C ALA A 64 -12.59 6.14 -2.42
N GLU A 65 -13.75 6.65 -2.85
CA GLU A 65 -15.00 6.17 -2.31
C GLU A 65 -15.17 4.68 -2.60
N PRO A 66 -15.74 3.90 -1.66
CA PRO A 66 -16.09 2.52 -1.95
C PRO A 66 -16.96 2.44 -3.20
N ALA A 67 -16.72 1.43 -4.05
CA ALA A 67 -17.59 1.17 -5.19
C ALA A 67 -19.03 0.94 -4.70
N THR A 68 -20.01 1.42 -5.47
CA THR A 68 -21.42 1.19 -5.16
C THR A 68 -21.78 -0.28 -5.35
N GLU A 69 -22.84 -0.75 -4.68
CA GLU A 69 -23.35 -2.12 -4.87
C GLU A 69 -23.66 -2.43 -6.35
N GLU A 70 -24.14 -1.42 -7.08
CA GLU A 70 -24.42 -1.51 -8.51
C GLU A 70 -23.13 -1.74 -9.32
N GLN A 71 -22.09 -0.94 -9.10
CA GLN A 71 -20.78 -1.12 -9.75
C GLN A 71 -20.20 -2.51 -9.46
N ILE A 72 -20.31 -2.98 -8.23
CA ILE A 72 -19.87 -4.32 -7.83
C ILE A 72 -20.68 -5.40 -8.59
N SER A 73 -22.00 -5.24 -8.68
CA SER A 73 -22.89 -6.18 -9.38
C SER A 73 -22.57 -6.26 -10.88
N THR A 74 -22.35 -5.11 -11.53
CA THR A 74 -21.98 -5.03 -12.95
C THR A 74 -20.65 -5.73 -13.23
N VAL A 75 -19.62 -5.51 -12.41
CA VAL A 75 -18.32 -6.17 -12.60
C VAL A 75 -18.44 -7.68 -12.38
N LYS A 76 -19.18 -8.11 -11.36
CA LYS A 76 -19.40 -9.55 -11.08
C LYS A 76 -20.09 -10.28 -12.24
N SER A 77 -21.11 -9.66 -12.85
CA SER A 77 -21.81 -10.29 -13.98
C SER A 77 -20.91 -10.40 -15.22
N GLN A 78 -20.05 -9.41 -15.48
CA GLN A 78 -19.08 -9.46 -16.58
C GLN A 78 -18.05 -10.59 -16.43
N VAL A 79 -17.57 -10.83 -15.20
CA VAL A 79 -16.55 -11.88 -14.94
C VAL A 79 -17.16 -13.28 -14.89
N THR A 80 -18.41 -13.42 -14.43
CA THR A 80 -19.07 -14.75 -14.30
C THR A 80 -19.55 -15.30 -15.66
N THR A 81 -19.64 -14.44 -16.68
CA THR A 81 -20.15 -14.81 -18.01
C THR A 81 -19.01 -15.13 -19.01
N GLY A 82 -17.75 -15.15 -18.56
CA GLY A 82 -16.58 -15.58 -19.36
C GLY A 82 -16.10 -16.96 -18.96
#